data_AF-A0A150MKA9-F1
#
_entry.id   AF-A0A150MKA9-F1
#
_cell.length_a   1.000
_cell.length_b   1.000
_cell.length_c   1.000
_cell.angle_alpha   90.00
_cell.angle_beta   90.00
_cell.angle_gamma   90.00
#
_symmetry.space_group_name_H-M   'P 1'
#
loop_
_entity.id
_entity.type
_entity.pdbx_description
1 polymer ?
#
loop_
_entity_poly.entity_id
_entity_poly.type
_entity_poly.pdbx_seq_one_letter_code
_entity_poly.pdbx_strand_id
1 'polypeptide(L)' 'MWKWPKDTVIANVFHKDQNDIAQAIARFVDYIHERPKEVLQRLGCAV' A
#
# COMPACT_ATOMS: atom_id res chain seq x y z
N MET A 1 0.42 -21.94 16.47
CA MET A 1 1.69 -21.33 16.03
C MET A 1 1.61 -21.19 14.52
N TRP A 2 1.38 -19.98 14.01
CA TRP A 2 1.16 -19.75 12.58
C TRP A 2 2.48 -19.95 11.82
N LYS A 3 2.50 -20.93 10.91
CA LYS A 3 3.66 -21.20 10.05
C LYS A 3 3.62 -20.23 8.88
N TRP A 4 4.51 -19.25 8.86
CA TRP A 4 4.75 -18.40 7.70
C TRP A 4 5.42 -19.22 6.59
N PRO A 5 4.92 -19.20 5.34
CA PRO A 5 5.60 -19.85 4.21
C PRO A 5 6.87 -19.07 3.87
N LYS A 6 8.00 -19.78 3.75
CA LYS A 6 9.34 -19.17 3.71
C LYS A 6 9.90 -18.86 2.32
N ASP A 7 9.34 -19.37 1.22
CA ASP A 7 10.12 -19.37 -0.03
C ASP A 7 9.40 -18.71 -1.22
N THR A 8 8.21 -18.16 -1.00
CA THR A 8 7.59 -17.23 -1.96
C THR A 8 6.94 -16.15 -1.12
N VAL A 9 7.73 -15.10 -0.89
CA VAL A 9 7.33 -13.76 -0.43
C VAL A 9 5.82 -13.62 -0.53
N ILE A 10 5.14 -13.45 0.62
CA ILE A 10 3.71 -13.10 0.70
C ILE A 10 3.44 -12.14 -0.46
N ALA A 11 2.83 -12.61 -1.54
CA ALA A 11 2.74 -11.86 -2.80
C ALA A 11 1.71 -10.72 -2.69
N ASN A 12 1.47 -10.22 -1.48
CA ASN A 12 0.26 -9.59 -1.00
C ASN A 12 -0.95 -10.53 -1.12
N VAL A 13 -1.53 -10.96 0.02
CA VAL A 13 -2.84 -11.64 0.02
C VAL A 13 -3.94 -10.79 -0.66
N PHE A 14 -3.69 -9.48 -0.78
CA PHE A 14 -4.56 -8.49 -1.41
C PHE A 14 -4.34 -8.32 -2.92
N HIS A 15 -3.22 -8.81 -3.47
CA HIS A 15 -2.84 -8.54 -4.86
C HIS A 15 -2.41 -9.82 -5.57
N LYS A 16 -3.04 -10.06 -6.71
CA LYS A 16 -2.93 -11.33 -7.44
C LYS A 16 -1.58 -11.53 -8.14
N ASP A 17 -0.92 -10.44 -8.54
CA ASP A 17 0.32 -10.46 -9.31
C ASP A 17 1.11 -9.16 -9.12
N GLN A 18 2.34 -9.12 -9.64
CA GLN A 18 3.23 -7.97 -9.53
C GLN A 18 2.69 -6.71 -10.24
N ASN A 19 1.93 -6.86 -11.32
CA ASN A 19 1.33 -5.74 -12.04
C ASN A 19 0.20 -5.11 -11.22
N ASP A 20 -0.59 -5.92 -10.51
CA ASP A 20 -1.62 -5.46 -9.58
C ASP A 20 -1.01 -4.68 -8.40
N ILE A 21 0.14 -5.15 -7.88
CA ILE A 21 0.91 -4.41 -6.88
C ILE A 21 1.39 -3.06 -7.44
N ALA A 22 1.98 -3.06 -8.64
CA ALA A 22 2.49 -1.84 -9.26
C ALA A 22 1.37 -0.80 -9.48
N GLN A 23 0.19 -1.25 -9.94
CA GLN A 23 -0.98 -0.39 -10.10
C GLN A 23 -1.52 0.13 -8.76
N ALA A 24 -1.55 -0.70 -7.72
CA ALA A 24 -1.99 -0.29 -6.40
C ALA A 24 -1.07 0.80 -5.83
N ILE A 25 0.25 0.66 -6.00
CA ILE A 25 1.23 1.68 -5.61
C ILE A 25 1.01 2.96 -6.40
N ALA A 26 0.84 2.88 -7.74
CA ALA A 26 0.61 4.06 -8.57
C ALA A 26 -0.65 4.84 -8.11
N ARG A 27 -1.77 4.14 -7.93
CA ARG A 27 -3.02 4.76 -7.43
C ARG A 27 -2.86 5.40 -6.05
N PHE A 28 -2.06 4.78 -5.17
CA PHE A 28 -1.79 5.33 -3.85
C PHE A 28 -0.94 6.60 -3.93
N VAL A 29 0.06 6.62 -4.81
CA VAL A 29 0.87 7.81 -5.08
C VAL A 29 -0.01 8.94 -5.65
N ASP A 30 -0.88 8.64 -6.62
CA ASP A 30 -1.81 9.63 -7.19
C ASP A 30 -2.73 10.20 -6.10
N TYR A 31 -3.29 9.35 -5.24
CA TYR A 31 -4.12 9.77 -4.11
C TYR A 31 -3.41 10.75 -3.16
N ILE A 32 -2.13 10.52 -2.86
CA ILE A 32 -1.33 11.43 -2.03
C ILE A 32 -1.17 12.78 -2.71
N HIS A 33 -0.90 12.80 -4.01
CA HIS A 33 -0.74 14.03 -4.77
C HIS A 33 -2.05 14.83 -4.87
N GLU A 34 -3.18 14.14 -5.00
CA GLU A 34 -4.51 14.79 -5.04
C GLU A 34 -4.94 15.34 -3.68
N ARG A 35 -4.52 14.70 -2.58
CA ARG A 35 -5.04 14.98 -1.22
C ARG A 35 -3.93 15.11 -0.17
N PRO A 36 -2.94 15.99 -0.39
CA PRO A 36 -1.79 16.08 0.49
C PRO A 36 -2.17 16.52 1.92
N LYS A 37 -3.19 17.38 2.07
CA LYS A 37 -3.63 17.88 3.38
C LYS A 37 -4.27 16.78 4.21
N GLU A 38 -5.17 16.01 3.62
CA GLU A 38 -5.87 14.90 4.27
C GLU A 38 -4.89 13.80 4.67
N VAL A 39 -3.89 13.53 3.82
CA VAL A 39 -2.79 12.61 4.15
C VAL A 39 -2.00 13.12 5.35
N LEU A 40 -1.59 14.40 5.36
CA LEU A 40 -0.87 14.99 6.48
C LEU A 40 -1.69 15.00 7.78
N GLN A 41 -3.01 15.26 7.69
CA GLN A 41 -3.91 15.18 8.84
C GLN A 41 -3.98 13.77 9.42
N ARG A 42 -4.13 12.75 8.57
CA ARG A 42 -4.14 11.35 9.02
C ARG A 42 -2.81 10.91 9.63
N LEU A 43 -1.70 11.47 9.17
CA LEU A 43 -0.37 11.25 9.75
C LEU A 43 -0.16 12.02 11.06
N GLY A 44 -1.11 12.87 11.47
CA GLY A 44 -0.98 13.73 12.65
C GLY A 44 0.01 14.89 12.46
N CYS A 45 0.38 15.20 11.21
CA CYS A 45 1.29 16.29 10.86
C CYS A 45 0.56 17.62 10.63
N ALA A 46 -0.73 17.59 10.33
CA ALA A 46 -1.57 18.76 10.19
C ALA A 46 -2.78 18.66 11.13
N VAL A 47 -3.00 19.69 11.95
CA VAL A 47 -4.18 19.87 12.81
C VAL A 47 -5.11 20.87 12.14
#